data_AF-A0A125SHE2-F1
#
_entry.id   AF-A0A125SHE2-F1
#
_cell.length_a   1.000
_cell.length_b   1.000
_cell.length_c   1.000
_cell.angle_alpha   90.00
_cell.angle_beta   90.00
_cell.angle_gamma   90.00
#
_symmetry.space_group_name_H-M   'P 1'
#
loop_
_entity.id
_entity.type
_entity.pdbx_description
1 polymer ?
#
loop_
_entity_poly.entity_id
_entity_poly.type
_entity_poly.pdbx_seq_one_letter_code
_entity_poly.pdbx_strand_id
1 'polypeptide(L)'
;MNRGPKGRYTKEFREQAVKLVLVDGLSQREVAGRLSLSVETLGAWVVAERKGTLTKVGETQKPQSELEAELARVKRELATVTMERDILKKATVYFAKESR
;
A
#
# COMPACT_ATOMS: atom_id res chain seq x y z
N MET A 1 -5.62 6.36 19.87
CA MET A 1 -4.39 5.83 19.27
C MET A 1 -4.33 6.33 17.83
N ASN A 2 -3.54 7.37 17.55
CA ASN A 2 -3.37 7.89 16.18
C ASN A 2 -2.47 6.93 15.41
N ARG A 3 -3.07 6.06 14.59
CA ARG A 3 -2.32 5.24 13.64
C ARG A 3 -1.89 6.16 12.51
N GLY A 4 -0.61 6.52 12.47
CA GLY A 4 0.01 7.23 11.36
C GLY A 4 -0.24 6.52 10.02
N PRO A 5 -0.07 7.23 8.89
CA PRO A 5 -0.34 6.69 7.57
C PRO A 5 0.37 5.33 7.38
N LYS A 6 -0.39 4.32 6.97
CA LYS A 6 0.14 3.01 6.52
C LYS A 6 0.76 3.17 5.14
N GLY A 7 1.75 4.06 5.02
CA GLY A 7 2.54 4.26 3.82
C GLY A 7 3.86 3.54 3.96
N ARG A 8 4.37 2.96 2.86
CA ARG A 8 5.72 2.37 2.80
C ARG A 8 6.74 3.44 3.19
N TYR A 9 7.32 3.33 4.37
CA TYR A 9 8.43 4.17 4.80
C TYR A 9 9.67 3.84 3.98
N THR A 10 10.35 4.85 3.45
CA THR A 10 11.61 4.65 2.73
C THR A 10 12.68 4.06 3.65
N LYS A 11 13.71 3.45 3.08
CA LYS A 11 14.82 2.88 3.85
C LYS A 11 15.50 3.98 4.66
N GLU A 12 15.74 5.13 4.03
CA GLU A 12 16.42 6.29 4.60
C GLU A 12 15.62 6.85 5.78
N PHE A 13 14.29 6.91 5.66
CA PHE A 13 13.42 7.36 6.75
C PHE A 13 13.50 6.43 7.96
N ARG A 14 13.52 5.11 7.73
CA ARG A 14 13.65 4.11 8.80
C ARG A 14 14.99 4.20 9.50
N GLU A 15 16.07 4.36 8.75
CA GLU A 15 17.43 4.53 9.29
C GLU A 15 17.54 5.79 10.14
N GLN A 16 17.00 6.92 9.67
CA GLN A 16 16.97 8.17 10.43
C GLN A 16 16.12 8.04 11.70
N ALA A 17 14.94 7.43 11.62
CA ALA A 17 14.08 7.22 12.77
C ALA A 17 14.75 6.35 13.85
N VAL A 18 15.48 5.31 13.45
CA VAL A 18 16.22 4.45 14.37
C VAL A 18 17.46 5.15 14.93
N LYS A 19 18.15 5.99 14.13
CA LYS A 19 19.28 6.79 14.58
C LYS A 19 18.91 7.72 15.74
N LEU A 20 17.75 8.38 15.66
CA LEU A 20 17.25 9.24 16.75
C LEU A 20 17.12 8.49 18.09
N VAL A 21 16.82 7.18 18.03
CA VAL A 21 16.67 6.35 19.24
C VAL A 21 18.00 5.78 19.70
N LEU A 22 18.79 5.21 18.79
CA LEU A 22 20.01 4.47 19.14
C LEU A 22 21.24 5.35 19.32
N VAL A 23 21.34 6.44 18.56
CA VAL A 23 22.49 7.36 18.58
C VAL A 23 22.18 8.57 19.43
N ASP A 24 21.04 9.22 19.19
CA ASP A 24 20.69 10.47 19.90
C ASP A 24 20.00 10.20 21.26
N GLY A 25 19.78 8.93 21.60
CA GLY A 25 19.30 8.50 22.92
C GLY A 25 17.85 8.87 23.25
N LEU A 26 17.07 9.31 22.26
CA LEU A 26 15.69 9.70 22.48
C LEU A 26 14.80 8.48 22.74
N SER A 27 13.75 8.67 23.54
CA SER A 27 12.81 7.59 23.82
C SER A 27 11.99 7.22 22.57
N GLN A 28 11.66 5.94 22.39
CA GLN A 28 10.84 5.49 21.26
C GLN A 28 9.48 6.20 21.23
N ARG A 29 8.89 6.51 22.40
CA ARG A 29 7.61 7.23 22.48
C ARG A 29 7.72 8.65 21.96
N GLU A 30 8.80 9.34 22.32
CA GLU A 30 9.08 10.70 21.86
C GLU A 30 9.31 10.76 20.36
N VAL A 31 10.20 9.90 19.84
CA VAL A 31 10.49 9.83 18.39
C VAL A 31 9.24 9.44 17.60
N ALA A 32 8.46 8.47 18.07
CA ALA A 32 7.20 8.08 17.44
C ALA A 32 6.20 9.24 17.41
N GLY A 33 6.10 10.02 18.49
CA GLY A 33 5.26 11.22 18.54
C GLY A 33 5.70 12.29 17.53
N ARG A 34 7.01 12.58 17.47
CA ARG A 34 7.59 13.56 16.53
C ARG A 34 7.38 13.16 15.07
N LEU A 35 7.53 11.88 14.76
CA LEU A 35 7.42 11.34 13.40
C LEU A 35 6.00 10.89 13.03
N SER A 36 5.01 11.10 13.91
CA SER A 36 3.63 10.61 13.74
C SER A 36 3.55 9.11 13.43
N LEU A 37 4.45 8.32 14.03
CA LEU A 37 4.51 6.87 13.92
C LEU A 37 3.84 6.20 15.11
N SER A 38 3.47 4.93 14.95
CA SER A 38 3.17 4.11 16.12
C SER A 38 4.46 3.71 16.84
N VAL A 39 4.42 3.70 18.18
CA VAL A 39 5.57 3.27 19.01
C VAL A 39 5.97 1.82 18.66
N GLU A 40 4.99 0.97 18.37
CA GLU A 40 5.20 -0.42 17.98
C GLU A 40 5.98 -0.54 16.65
N THR A 41 5.63 0.27 15.65
CA THR A 41 6.36 0.33 14.36
C THR A 41 7.81 0.73 14.57
N LEU A 42 8.05 1.77 15.36
CA LEU A 42 9.41 2.24 15.63
C LEU A 42 10.21 1.20 16.44
N GLY A 43 9.57 0.56 17.44
CA GLY A 43 10.18 -0.52 18.21
C GLY A 43 10.60 -1.71 17.35
N ALA A 44 9.77 -2.10 16.38
CA ALA A 44 10.10 -3.15 15.42
C ALA A 44 11.34 -2.79 14.57
N TRP A 45 11.48 -1.52 14.16
CA TRP A 45 12.67 -1.06 13.41
C TRP A 45 13.93 -1.06 14.27
N VAL A 46 13.85 -0.61 15.52
CA VAL A 46 14.98 -0.62 16.45
C VAL A 46 15.48 -2.07 16.69
N VAL A 47 14.55 -3.02 16.81
CA VAL A 47 14.90 -4.45 16.93
C VAL A 47 15.52 -4.98 15.64
N ALA A 48 15.00 -4.60 14.47
CA ALA A 48 15.56 -5.00 13.18
C ALA A 48 16.97 -4.44 12.97
N GLU A 49 17.24 -3.19 13.36
CA GLU A 49 18.57 -2.58 13.28
C GLU A 49 19.58 -3.30 14.16
N ARG A 50 19.21 -3.61 15.41
CA ARG A 50 20.05 -4.40 16.32
C ARG A 50 20.38 -5.79 15.78
N LYS A 51 19.53 -6.34 14.90
CA LYS A 51 19.73 -7.62 14.23
C LYS A 51 20.45 -7.49 12.87
N GLY A 52 20.76 -6.28 12.42
CA GLY A 52 21.32 -6.02 11.09
C GLY A 52 20.35 -6.31 9.94
N THR A 53 19.04 -6.32 10.20
CA THR A 53 18.00 -6.66 9.23
C THR A 53 17.05 -5.50 8.91
N LEU A 54 17.38 -4.26 9.30
CA LEU A 54 16.53 -3.08 9.03
C LEU A 54 16.30 -2.86 7.53
N THR A 55 17.30 -3.14 6.70
CA THR A 55 17.22 -3.07 5.23
C THR A 55 16.16 -4.00 4.66
N LYS A 56 15.96 -5.16 5.29
CA LYS A 56 14.99 -6.19 4.89
C LYS A 56 13.55 -5.87 5.29
N VAL A 57 13.34 -4.87 6.13
CA VAL A 57 11.99 -4.45 6.53
C VAL A 57 11.25 -3.95 5.28
N GLY A 58 10.11 -4.54 4.95
CA GLY A 58 9.32 -4.15 3.77
C GLY A 58 9.82 -4.67 2.41
N GLU A 59 10.91 -5.45 2.35
CA GLU A 59 11.34 -6.14 1.12
C GLU A 59 10.36 -7.24 0.70
N THR A 60 9.69 -7.90 1.65
CA THR A 60 8.65 -8.90 1.40
C THR A 60 7.28 -8.31 1.10
N GLN A 61 7.09 -6.99 1.22
CA GLN A 61 5.94 -6.32 0.65
C GLN A 61 6.18 -6.21 -0.86
N LYS A 62 5.72 -7.24 -1.61
CA LYS A 62 5.57 -7.20 -3.07
C LYS A 62 5.11 -5.80 -3.47
N PRO A 63 5.73 -5.17 -4.49
CA PRO A 63 5.38 -3.82 -4.87
C PRO A 63 3.87 -3.75 -5.14
N GLN A 64 3.14 -3.15 -4.21
CA GLN A 64 1.71 -2.89 -4.36
C GLN A 64 1.45 -2.16 -5.68
N SER A 65 2.41 -1.37 -6.18
CA SER A 65 2.39 -0.75 -7.50
C SER A 65 2.07 -1.72 -8.65
N GLU A 66 2.72 -2.88 -8.74
CA GLU A 66 2.50 -3.81 -9.85
C GLU A 66 1.16 -4.52 -9.71
N LEU A 67 0.82 -4.96 -8.50
CA LEU A 67 -0.47 -5.58 -8.21
C LEU A 67 -1.63 -4.60 -8.35
N GLU A 68 -1.46 -3.33 -7.98
CA GLU A 68 -2.45 -2.25 -8.12
C GLU A 68 -2.56 -1.80 -9.58
N ALA A 69 -1.46 -1.75 -10.33
CA ALA A 69 -1.48 -1.49 -11.77
C ALA A 69 -2.19 -2.63 -12.52
N GLU A 70 -1.92 -3.89 -12.13
CA GLU A 70 -2.59 -5.06 -12.67
C GLU A 70 -4.08 -5.04 -12.31
N LEU A 71 -4.43 -4.74 -11.06
CA LEU A 71 -5.82 -4.63 -10.62
C LEU A 71 -6.55 -3.48 -11.35
N ALA A 72 -5.88 -2.35 -11.58
CA ALA A 72 -6.42 -1.25 -12.37
C ALA A 72 -6.61 -1.63 -13.85
N ARG A 73 -5.69 -2.40 -14.44
CA ARG A 73 -5.81 -2.95 -15.80
C ARG A 73 -7.01 -3.89 -15.90
N VAL A 74 -7.09 -4.88 -15.01
CA VAL A 74 -8.17 -5.87 -14.95
C VAL A 74 -9.53 -5.20 -14.76
N LYS A 75 -9.63 -4.17 -13.92
CA LYS A 75 -10.87 -3.40 -13.76
C LYS A 75 -11.30 -2.67 -15.03
N ARG A 76 -10.36 -2.12 -15.80
CA ARG A 76 -10.65 -1.47 -17.08
C ARG A 76 -11.15 -2.48 -18.11
N GLU A 77 -10.48 -3.61 -18.24
CA GLU A 77 -10.89 -4.67 -19.16
C GLU A 77 -12.28 -5.21 -18.80
N LEU A 78 -12.55 -5.44 -17.51
CA LEU A 78 -13.86 -5.88 -17.06
C LEU A 78 -14.96 -4.86 -17.39
N ALA A 79 -14.67 -3.56 -17.24
CA ALA A 79 -15.63 -2.50 -17.60
C ALA A 79 -15.92 -2.49 -19.11
N THR A 80 -14.90 -2.62 -19.95
CA THR A 80 -15.05 -2.69 -21.41
C THR A 80 -15.91 -3.89 -21.81
N VAL A 81 -15.56 -5.09 -21.35
CA VAL A 81 -16.29 -6.32 -21.69
C VAL A 81 -17.73 -6.27 -21.17
N THR A 82 -17.96 -5.69 -20.00
CA THR A 82 -19.32 -5.51 -19.46
C THR A 82 -20.15 -4.57 -20.34
N MET A 83 -19.55 -3.46 -20.78
CA MET A 83 -20.21 -2.50 -21.68
C MET A 83 -20.53 -3.11 -23.04
N GLU A 84 -19.58 -3.82 -23.66
CA GLU A 84 -19.79 -4.52 -24.94
C GLU A 84 -20.93 -5.53 -24.85
N ARG A 85 -20.93 -6.36 -23.79
CA ARG A 85 -22.02 -7.30 -23.51
C ARG A 85 -23.37 -6.58 -23.40
N ASP A 86 -23.41 -5.44 -22.72
CA ASP A 86 -24.67 -4.71 -22.50
C ASP A 86 -25.18 -4.04 -23.76
N ILE A 87 -24.29 -3.56 -24.63
CA ILE A 87 -24.66 -3.06 -25.96
C ILE A 87 -25.26 -4.19 -26.79
N LEU A 88 -24.61 -5.36 -26.83
CA LEU A 88 -25.12 -6.52 -27.58
C LEU A 88 -26.48 -6.98 -27.05
N LYS A 89 -26.66 -7.04 -25.73
CA LYS A 89 -27.96 -7.37 -25.12
C LYS A 89 -29.05 -6.36 -25.47
N LYS A 90 -28.74 -5.07 -25.50
CA LYS A 90 -29.71 -4.04 -25.90
C LYS A 90 -30.06 -4.16 -27.39
N ALA A 91 -29.07 -4.44 -28.23
CA ALA A 91 -29.27 -4.65 -29.66
C ALA A 91 -30.17 -5.86 -29.94
N THR A 92 -29.96 -7.01 -29.28
CA THR A 92 -30.82 -8.19 -29.48
C THR A 92 -32.27 -7.93 -29.07
N VAL A 93 -32.49 -7.19 -27.97
CA VAL A 93 -33.83 -6.77 -27.55
C VAL A 93 -34.48 -5.83 -28.57
N TYR A 94 -33.71 -4.92 -29.18
CA TYR A 94 -34.22 -4.04 -30.23
C TYR A 94 -34.60 -4.83 -31.49
N PHE A 95 -33.71 -5.67 -32.02
CA PHE A 95 -33.98 -6.48 -33.21
C PHE A 95 -35.13 -7.47 -33.04
N ALA A 96 -35.30 -8.04 -31.84
CA ALA A 96 -36.42 -8.92 -31.54
C ALA A 96 -37.79 -8.20 -31.49
N LYS A 97 -37.81 -6.88 -31.23
CA LYS A 97 -39.03 -6.06 -31.26
C LYS A 97 -39.41 -5.62 -32.68
N GLU A 98 -38.43 -5.34 -33.53
CA GLU A 98 -38.64 -4.88 -34.92
C GLU A 98 -39.04 -6.02 -35.87
N SER A 99 -38.82 -7.27 -35.49
CA SER A 99 -39.15 -8.46 -36.30
C SER A 99 -40.60 -8.96 -36.11
N ARG A 100 -41.49 -8.12 -35.56
CA ARG A 100 -42.88 -8.43 -35.26
C ARG A 100 -43.83 -7.57 -36.07
#